data_AF-A0A2G9TFT2-F1
#
_entry.id   AF-A0A2G9TFT2-F1
#
_cell.length_a   1.000
_cell.length_b   1.000
_cell.length_c   1.000
_cell.angle_alpha   90.00
_cell.angle_beta   90.00
_cell.angle_gamma   90.00
#
_symmetry.space_group_name_H-M   'P 1'
#
loop_
_entity.id
_entity.type
_entity.pdbx_description
1 polymer ?
#
loop_
_entity_poly.entity_id
_entity_poly.type
_entity_poly.pdbx_seq_one_letter_code
_entity_poly.pdbx_strand_id
1 'polypeptide(L)'
;NPRAEDVLLEVPIEPSRTRRSPKSSTVFEPLRIYLHYDESVLNLPTEKQLFVNSSLLPEAAGYWEDVLRVARTEAPIRLRR
;
A
#
# COMPACT_ATOMS: atom_id res chain seq x y z
N ASN A 1 -45.20 -44.85 -7.45
CA ASN A 1 -44.73 -44.32 -6.15
C ASN A 1 -43.52 -45.12 -5.72
N PRO A 2 -42.34 -44.49 -5.54
CA PRO A 2 -41.14 -45.17 -5.06
C PRO A 2 -41.35 -45.72 -3.65
N ARG A 3 -40.68 -46.84 -3.30
CA ARG A 3 -40.78 -47.45 -1.97
C ARG A 3 -39.92 -46.68 -0.97
N ALA A 4 -40.23 -46.76 0.32
CA ALA A 4 -39.58 -45.96 1.36
C ALA A 4 -38.07 -46.24 1.45
N GLU A 5 -37.66 -47.47 1.11
CA GLU A 5 -36.26 -47.89 1.03
C GLU A 5 -35.47 -47.29 -0.15
N ASP A 6 -36.15 -46.74 -1.17
CA ASP A 6 -35.51 -46.11 -2.34
C ASP A 6 -35.21 -44.62 -2.11
N VAL A 7 -35.56 -44.08 -0.94
CA VAL A 7 -35.37 -42.66 -0.59
C VAL A 7 -34.04 -42.53 0.16
N LEU A 8 -33.02 -42.02 -0.54
CA LEU A 8 -31.75 -41.62 0.07
C LEU A 8 -32.00 -40.46 1.04
N LEU A 9 -31.87 -40.71 2.34
CA LEU A 9 -31.93 -39.66 3.37
C LEU A 9 -30.78 -38.67 3.18
N GLU A 10 -31.13 -37.40 3.27
CA GLU A 10 -30.34 -36.21 3.01
C GLU A 10 -28.85 -36.34 3.37
N VAL A 11 -28.00 -36.21 2.35
CA VAL A 11 -26.56 -36.02 2.53
C VAL A 11 -26.37 -34.69 3.26
N PRO A 12 -25.64 -34.64 4.38
CA PRO A 12 -25.29 -33.38 5.03
C PRO A 12 -24.45 -32.53 4.07
N ILE A 13 -25.06 -31.55 3.43
CA ILE A 13 -24.32 -30.54 2.67
C ILE A 13 -23.70 -29.63 3.73
N GLU A 14 -22.38 -29.62 3.83
CA GLU A 14 -21.68 -28.68 4.70
C GLU A 14 -22.23 -27.27 4.46
N PRO A 15 -22.54 -26.48 5.51
CA PRO A 15 -23.03 -25.12 5.31
C PRO A 15 -21.98 -24.38 4.49
N SER A 16 -22.41 -23.85 3.34
CA SER A 16 -21.60 -23.00 2.47
C SER A 16 -20.76 -22.10 3.34
N ARG A 17 -19.44 -22.34 3.34
CA ARG A 17 -18.47 -21.58 4.13
C ARG A 17 -18.74 -20.11 3.83
N THR A 18 -19.36 -19.41 4.78
CA THR A 18 -19.65 -17.99 4.68
C THR A 18 -18.36 -17.35 4.26
N ARG A 19 -18.31 -16.88 3.00
CA ARG A 19 -17.16 -16.14 2.48
C ARG A 19 -16.91 -15.06 3.53
N ARG A 20 -15.77 -15.16 4.21
CA ARG A 20 -15.30 -14.11 5.13
C ARG A 20 -15.55 -12.80 4.39
N SER A 21 -16.22 -11.88 5.08
CA SER A 21 -16.53 -10.53 4.62
C SER A 21 -15.41 -9.98 3.73
N PRO A 22 -15.74 -9.24 2.67
CA PRO A 22 -14.72 -8.66 1.79
C PRO A 22 -13.70 -7.95 2.67
N LYS A 23 -12.42 -8.34 2.51
CA LYS A 23 -11.26 -7.64 3.05
C LYS A 23 -11.56 -6.14 2.98
N SER A 24 -11.41 -5.42 4.09
CA SER A 24 -11.56 -3.97 4.11
C SER A 24 -10.96 -3.40 2.83
N SER A 25 -11.75 -2.62 2.08
CA SER A 25 -11.30 -2.07 0.81
C SER A 25 -10.09 -1.18 1.10
N THR A 26 -8.89 -1.72 0.88
CA THR A 26 -7.65 -0.98 1.07
C THR A 26 -7.66 0.20 0.10
N VAL A 27 -7.79 1.40 0.64
CA VAL A 27 -7.77 2.63 -0.14
C VAL A 27 -6.33 2.93 -0.49
N PHE A 28 -6.05 3.02 -1.79
CA PHE A 28 -4.74 3.41 -2.30
C PHE A 28 -4.73 4.92 -2.58
N GLU A 29 -3.75 5.62 -2.03
CA GLU A 29 -3.56 7.05 -2.18
C GLU A 29 -2.21 7.35 -2.85
N PRO A 30 -2.00 8.56 -3.39
CA PRO A 30 -0.67 8.99 -3.84
C PRO A 30 0.40 8.79 -2.77
N LEU A 31 1.59 8.36 -3.21
CA LEU A 31 2.74 8.26 -2.32
C LEU A 31 3.11 9.65 -1.79
N ARG A 32 3.58 9.73 -0.54
CA ARG A 32 4.06 10.96 0.10
C ARG A 32 5.52 10.79 0.45
N ILE A 33 6.37 11.67 -0.06
CA ILE A 33 7.82 11.63 0.12
C ILE A 33 8.26 12.88 0.86
N TYR A 34 8.97 12.71 1.98
CA TYR A 34 9.62 13.80 2.69
C TYR A 34 11.12 13.74 2.45
N LEU A 35 11.68 14.80 1.87
CA LEU A 35 13.11 14.91 1.62
C LEU A 35 13.82 15.55 2.81
N HIS A 36 14.90 14.92 3.26
CA HIS A 36 15.79 15.46 4.27
C HIS A 36 17.23 15.34 3.78
N TYR A 37 17.96 16.46 3.82
CA TYR A 37 19.35 16.53 3.42
C TYR A 37 20.25 16.46 4.65
N ASP A 38 21.30 15.65 4.57
CA ASP A 38 22.36 15.59 5.57
C ASP A 38 23.53 16.50 5.18
N GLU A 39 24.59 16.46 5.99
CA GLU A 39 25.79 17.26 5.77
C GLU A 39 26.49 16.96 4.43
N SER A 40 26.28 15.77 3.85
CA SER A 40 26.92 15.43 2.57
C SER A 40 26.48 16.36 1.45
N VAL A 41 25.21 16.77 1.45
CA VAL A 41 24.66 17.73 0.48
C VAL A 41 25.15 19.14 0.80
N LEU A 42 25.18 19.52 2.08
CA LEU A 42 25.65 20.83 2.52
C LEU A 42 27.14 21.07 2.25
N ASN A 43 27.92 20.00 2.08
CA ASN A 43 29.35 20.08 1.76
C ASN A 43 29.65 20.15 0.25
N LEU A 44 28.63 20.09 -0.62
CA LEU A 44 28.83 20.22 -2.07
C LEU A 44 29.12 21.67 -2.48
N PRO A 45 29.72 21.90 -3.66
CA PRO A 45 29.75 23.23 -4.26
C PRO A 45 28.34 23.82 -4.41
N THR A 46 28.18 25.13 -4.20
CA THR A 46 26.88 25.82 -4.19
C THR A 46 26.02 25.52 -5.41
N GLU A 47 26.61 25.46 -6.60
CA GLU A 47 25.90 25.13 -7.84
C GLU A 47 25.26 23.74 -7.78
N LYS A 48 25.99 22.75 -7.26
CA LYS A 48 25.47 21.38 -7.10
C LYS A 48 24.40 21.32 -6.02
N GLN A 49 24.57 22.04 -4.90
CA GLN A 49 23.53 22.14 -3.88
C GLN A 49 22.24 22.70 -4.45
N LEU A 50 22.34 23.79 -5.21
CA LEU A 50 21.19 24.43 -5.83
C LEU A 50 20.49 23.46 -6.78
N PHE A 51 21.24 22.81 -7.68
CA PHE A 51 20.69 21.82 -8.60
C PHE A 51 19.98 20.65 -7.88
N VAL A 52 20.60 20.10 -6.84
CA VAL A 52 20.02 19.01 -6.03
C VAL A 52 18.72 19.46 -5.36
N ASN A 53 18.73 20.65 -4.76
CA ASN A 53 17.62 21.13 -3.94
C ASN A 53 16.45 21.70 -4.74
N SER A 54 16.69 22.21 -5.96
CA SER A 54 15.66 22.91 -6.75
C SER A 54 15.18 22.14 -7.98
N SER A 55 15.93 21.15 -8.45
CA SER A 55 15.59 20.40 -9.67
C SER A 55 15.64 18.89 -9.42
N LEU A 56 16.83 18.32 -9.25
CA LEU A 56 17.02 16.88 -9.34
C LEU A 56 16.12 16.06 -8.39
N LEU A 57 16.21 16.33 -7.08
CA LEU A 57 15.49 15.53 -6.09
C LEU A 57 14.00 15.90 -5.98
N PRO A 58 13.60 17.18 -6.03
CA PRO A 58 12.17 17.53 -6.09
C PRO A 58 11.45 16.92 -7.30
N GLU A 59 12.06 16.96 -8.49
CA GLU A 59 11.45 16.41 -9.71
C GLU A 59 11.33 14.88 -9.64
N ALA A 60 12.39 14.21 -9.20
CA ALA A 60 12.35 12.76 -9.01
C ALA A 60 11.32 12.33 -7.96
N ALA A 61 11.21 13.07 -6.84
CA ALA A 61 10.20 12.80 -5.83
C ALA A 61 8.79 13.00 -6.40
N GLY A 62 8.53 14.12 -7.07
CA GLY A 62 7.24 14.41 -7.68
C GLY A 62 6.78 13.35 -8.67
N TYR A 63 7.68 12.87 -9.55
CA TYR A 63 7.39 11.78 -10.47
C TYR A 63 6.86 10.53 -9.74
N TRP A 64 7.50 10.12 -8.65
CA TRP A 64 7.09 8.93 -7.91
C TRP A 64 5.83 9.16 -7.07
N GLU A 65 5.61 10.36 -6.52
CA GLU A 65 4.37 10.73 -5.84
C GLU A 65 3.16 10.63 -6.79
N ASP A 66 3.34 11.04 -8.05
CA ASP A 66 2.29 11.02 -9.08
C ASP A 66 2.01 9.63 -9.65
N VAL A 67 3.06 8.82 -9.87
CA VAL A 67 2.96 7.51 -10.52
C VAL A 67 2.48 6.42 -9.55
N LEU A 68 2.88 6.48 -8.28
CA LEU A 68 2.62 5.41 -7.32
C LEU A 68 1.34 5.62 -6.52
N ARG A 69 0.66 4.51 -6.24
CA ARG A 69 -0.51 4.47 -5.34
C ARG A 69 -0.25 3.44 -4.26
N VAL A 70 -0.31 3.86 -2.99
CA VAL A 70 0.08 3.06 -1.83
C VAL A 70 -1.04 3.00 -0.80
N ALA A 71 -1.14 1.88 -0.09
CA ALA A 71 -2.05 1.76 1.05
C ALA A 71 -1.53 2.64 2.20
N ARG A 72 -2.43 3.35 2.89
CA ARG A 72 -2.06 4.15 4.05
C ARG A 72 -1.51 3.29 5.18
N THR A 73 -0.41 3.73 5.77
CA THR A 73 0.04 3.24 7.08
C THR A 73 -0.88 3.82 8.16
N GLU A 74 -1.45 2.97 9.01
CA GLU A 74 -2.36 3.38 10.08
C GLU A 74 -1.64 4.08 11.24
N ALA A 75 -0.34 3.80 11.45
CA ALA A 75 0.45 4.33 12.54
C ALA A 75 1.64 5.19 12.05
N PRO A 76 1.99 6.29 12.75
CA PRO A 76 3.17 7.08 12.39
C PRO A 76 4.46 6.28 12.61
N ILE A 77 5.33 6.26 11.60
CA ILE A 77 6.66 5.64 11.69
C ILE A 77 7.60 6.64 12.36
N ARG A 78 8.20 6.25 13.48
CA ARG A 78 9.25 7.04 14.15
C ARG A 78 10.61 6.61 13.62
N LEU A 79 11.28 7.52 12.93
CA LEU A 79 12.67 7.32 12.53
C LEU A 79 13.58 7.64 13.74
N ARG A 80 14.37 6.67 14.18
CA ARG A 80 15.48 6.92 15.12
C ARG A 80 16.65 7.46 14.30
N ARG A 81 17.17 8.61 14.72
CA ARG A 81 18.39 9.20 14.17
C ARG A 81 19.57 8.81 15.04
#